data_AF-A0A7Z0RRB9-F1
#
_entry.id   AF-A0A7Z0RRB9-F1
#
_cell.length_a   1.000
_cell.length_b   1.000
_cell.length_c   1.000
_cell.angle_alpha   90.00
_cell.angle_beta   90.00
_cell.angle_gamma   90.00
#
_symmetry.space_group_name_H-M   'P 1'
#
loop_
_entity.id
_entity.type
_entity.pdbx_description
1 polymer ?
#
loop_
_entity_poly.entity_id
_entity_poly.type
_entity_poly.pdbx_seq_one_letter_code
_entity_poly.pdbx_strand_id
1 'polypeptide(L)'
;VDAAKDSGTGEIAKVNPEAAAKPAAKEAIDKAAADKKAAIDARDDLTQEEKDAAKSTVDAEASKAKDAVDAATDQAGVDTAKDSGTSEIAKVNPEAAAKPAAKEAIDKAAADKKAAIDANNDLTQEEKDAAKATVDAEASKAKDAVDAATDQAGVDAA
;
A
#
# COMPACT_ATOMS: atom_id res chain seq x y z
N VAL A 1 45.92 -26.29 -29.46
CA VAL A 1 44.65 -27.05 -29.56
C VAL A 1 43.84 -26.94 -28.27
N ASP A 2 44.47 -26.80 -27.10
CA ASP A 2 43.75 -26.71 -25.82
C ASP A 2 43.09 -25.35 -25.54
N ALA A 3 43.63 -24.24 -26.06
CA ALA A 3 43.02 -22.91 -25.90
C ALA A 3 41.70 -22.72 -26.66
N ALA A 4 41.47 -23.47 -27.75
CA ALA A 4 40.23 -23.40 -28.53
C ALA A 4 39.11 -24.28 -27.94
N LYS A 5 39.46 -25.28 -27.12
CA LYS A 5 38.48 -26.11 -26.41
C LYS A 5 37.89 -25.38 -25.22
N ASP A 6 38.70 -24.62 -24.48
CA ASP A 6 38.27 -23.91 -23.27
C ASP A 6 37.34 -22.71 -23.59
N SER A 7 37.60 -22.00 -24.69
CA SER A 7 36.68 -20.96 -25.20
C SER A 7 35.38 -21.55 -25.74
N GLY A 8 35.44 -22.71 -26.40
CA GLY A 8 34.26 -23.38 -26.97
C GLY A 8 33.28 -23.86 -25.89
N THR A 9 33.77 -24.38 -24.76
CA THR A 9 32.92 -24.83 -23.65
C THR A 9 32.38 -23.67 -22.81
N GLY A 10 33.12 -22.57 -22.66
CA GLY A 10 32.63 -21.35 -22.01
C GLY A 10 31.51 -20.65 -22.80
N GLU A 11 31.59 -20.67 -24.13
CA GLU A 11 30.53 -20.15 -25.01
C GLU A 11 29.30 -21.09 -25.03
N ILE A 12 29.49 -22.41 -25.10
CA ILE A 12 28.39 -23.40 -25.07
C ILE A 12 27.66 -23.38 -23.71
N ALA A 13 28.37 -23.16 -22.61
CA ALA A 13 27.77 -22.94 -21.30
C ALA A 13 27.06 -21.58 -21.15
N LYS A 14 27.29 -20.61 -22.06
CA LYS A 14 26.54 -19.34 -22.16
C LYS A 14 25.33 -19.41 -23.10
N VAL A 15 25.29 -20.37 -24.01
CA VAL A 15 24.19 -20.58 -24.97
C VAL A 15 22.90 -21.07 -24.30
N ASN A 16 22.87 -21.35 -22.99
CA ASN A 16 21.68 -21.77 -22.25
C ASN A 16 21.37 -21.11 -20.86
N PRO A 17 22.25 -20.40 -20.14
CA PRO A 17 21.88 -19.67 -18.92
C PRO A 17 21.00 -18.45 -19.19
N GLU A 18 21.22 -17.69 -20.26
CA GLU A 18 20.38 -16.52 -20.59
C GLU A 18 18.92 -16.89 -20.86
N ALA A 19 18.68 -18.03 -21.50
CA ALA A 19 17.33 -18.53 -21.81
C ALA A 19 16.54 -18.91 -20.54
N ALA A 20 17.21 -19.39 -19.48
CA ALA A 20 16.59 -19.73 -18.20
C ALA A 20 16.55 -18.55 -17.21
N ALA A 21 17.51 -17.64 -17.29
CA ALA A 21 17.66 -16.53 -16.34
C ALA A 21 16.56 -15.48 -16.47
N LYS A 22 16.16 -15.08 -17.69
CA LYS A 22 15.09 -14.10 -17.88
C LYS A 22 13.73 -14.61 -17.35
N PRO A 23 13.28 -15.84 -17.65
CA PRO A 23 12.07 -16.39 -17.04
C PRO A 23 12.12 -16.42 -15.50
N ALA A 24 13.23 -16.89 -14.91
CA ALA A 24 13.39 -16.95 -13.46
C ALA A 24 13.37 -15.55 -12.80
N ALA A 25 13.98 -14.54 -13.45
CA ALA A 25 13.93 -13.17 -13.00
C ALA A 25 12.50 -12.59 -13.03
N LYS A 26 11.74 -12.86 -14.10
CA LYS A 26 10.34 -12.46 -14.21
C LYS A 26 9.46 -13.13 -13.16
N GLU A 27 9.67 -14.42 -12.89
CA GLU A 27 8.97 -15.14 -11.83
C GLU A 27 9.25 -14.55 -10.44
N ALA A 28 10.51 -14.17 -10.17
CA ALA A 28 10.87 -13.49 -8.93
C ALA A 28 10.17 -12.11 -8.79
N ILE A 29 10.07 -11.36 -9.88
CA ILE A 29 9.32 -10.08 -9.94
C ILE A 29 7.83 -10.32 -9.68
N ASP A 30 7.25 -11.34 -10.32
CA ASP A 30 5.83 -11.70 -10.12
C ASP A 30 5.54 -12.10 -8.67
N LYS A 31 6.42 -12.90 -8.06
CA LYS A 31 6.30 -13.26 -6.65
C LYS A 31 6.38 -12.03 -5.75
N ALA A 32 7.36 -11.14 -5.98
CA ALA A 32 7.49 -9.91 -5.20
C ALA A 32 6.25 -9.01 -5.33
N ALA A 33 5.70 -8.88 -6.53
CA ALA A 33 4.46 -8.14 -6.78
C ALA A 33 3.28 -8.78 -6.03
N ALA A 34 3.11 -10.09 -6.12
CA ALA A 34 2.03 -10.81 -5.45
C ALA A 34 2.12 -10.67 -3.92
N ASP A 35 3.30 -10.91 -3.34
CA ASP A 35 3.55 -10.74 -1.90
C ASP A 35 3.24 -9.30 -1.46
N LYS A 36 3.63 -8.31 -2.27
CA LYS A 36 3.39 -6.91 -1.96
C LYS A 36 1.91 -6.52 -2.01
N LYS A 37 1.17 -7.00 -3.01
CA LYS A 37 -0.28 -6.78 -3.09
C LYS A 37 -1.01 -7.43 -1.91
N ALA A 38 -0.60 -8.63 -1.50
CA ALA A 38 -1.16 -9.27 -0.32
C ALA A 38 -0.90 -8.46 0.97
N ALA A 39 0.29 -7.87 1.10
CA ALA A 39 0.59 -6.97 2.21
C ALA A 39 -0.26 -5.68 2.19
N ILE A 40 -0.55 -5.13 1.02
CA ILE A 40 -1.47 -3.99 0.85
C ILE A 40 -2.91 -4.40 1.20
N ASP A 41 -3.34 -5.61 0.81
CA ASP A 41 -4.69 -6.11 1.13
C ASP A 41 -4.93 -6.28 2.62
N ALA A 42 -3.90 -6.71 3.36
CA ALA A 42 -3.95 -6.90 4.80
C ALA A 42 -3.95 -5.59 5.61
N ARG A 43 -3.89 -4.42 4.96
CA ARG A 43 -3.94 -3.12 5.63
C ARG A 43 -5.37 -2.67 5.86
N ASP A 44 -5.85 -2.78 7.09
CA ASP A 44 -7.21 -2.40 7.49
C ASP A 44 -7.41 -0.89 7.67
N ASP A 45 -6.31 -0.14 7.71
CA ASP A 45 -6.32 1.32 7.78
C ASP A 45 -6.65 1.99 6.44
N LEU A 46 -6.52 1.25 5.32
CA LEU A 46 -6.79 1.74 3.97
C LEU A 46 -8.22 1.42 3.52
N THR A 47 -8.79 2.31 2.72
CA THR A 47 -10.00 1.99 1.93
C THR A 47 -9.67 1.12 0.73
N GLN A 48 -10.69 0.48 0.15
CA GLN A 48 -10.52 -0.30 -1.07
C GLN A 48 -9.93 0.52 -2.22
N GLU A 49 -10.33 1.79 -2.36
CA GLU A 49 -9.82 2.70 -3.39
C GLU A 49 -8.33 2.99 -3.22
N GLU A 50 -7.87 3.23 -1.99
CA GLU A 50 -6.45 3.43 -1.68
C GLU A 50 -5.64 2.15 -1.95
N LYS A 51 -6.18 0.98 -1.62
CA LYS A 51 -5.57 -0.32 -1.92
C LYS A 51 -5.44 -0.54 -3.42
N ASP A 52 -6.49 -0.28 -4.20
CA ASP A 52 -6.51 -0.52 -5.64
C ASP A 52 -5.52 0.41 -6.36
N ALA A 53 -5.45 1.67 -5.97
CA ALA A 53 -4.44 2.60 -6.47
C ALA A 53 -3.01 2.10 -6.22
N ALA A 54 -2.74 1.64 -4.99
CA ALA A 54 -1.42 1.10 -4.63
C ALA A 54 -1.07 -0.18 -5.40
N LYS A 55 -2.03 -1.09 -5.58
CA LYS A 55 -1.83 -2.32 -6.38
C LYS A 55 -1.55 -1.99 -7.85
N SER A 56 -2.21 -0.97 -8.40
CA SER A 56 -1.91 -0.48 -9.76
C SER A 56 -0.48 0.06 -9.86
N THR A 57 0.05 0.70 -8.81
CA THR A 57 1.46 1.11 -8.77
C THR A 57 2.39 -0.11 -8.71
N VAL A 58 2.05 -1.15 -7.93
CA VAL A 58 2.82 -2.41 -7.92
C VAL A 58 2.86 -3.05 -9.30
N ASP A 59 1.74 -3.09 -10.02
CA ASP A 59 1.67 -3.63 -11.39
C ASP A 59 2.52 -2.86 -12.38
N ALA A 60 2.54 -1.53 -12.27
CA ALA A 60 3.37 -0.67 -13.12
C ALA A 60 4.86 -0.93 -12.90
N GLU A 61 5.32 -0.99 -11.64
CA GLU A 61 6.73 -1.27 -11.34
C GLU A 61 7.13 -2.70 -11.72
N ALA A 62 6.25 -3.69 -11.52
CA ALA A 62 6.48 -5.06 -11.98
C ALA A 62 6.63 -5.14 -13.50
N SER A 63 5.77 -4.45 -14.26
CA SER A 63 5.84 -4.41 -15.73
C SER A 63 7.15 -3.78 -16.20
N LYS A 64 7.51 -2.63 -15.65
CA LYS A 64 8.77 -1.93 -15.94
C LYS A 64 10.00 -2.78 -15.62
N ALA A 65 9.98 -3.53 -14.52
CA ALA A 65 11.06 -4.44 -14.17
C ALA A 65 11.19 -5.60 -15.18
N LYS A 66 10.07 -6.18 -15.63
CA LYS A 66 10.09 -7.24 -16.65
C LYS A 66 10.59 -6.74 -18.00
N ASP A 67 10.22 -5.52 -18.39
CA ASP A 67 10.72 -4.88 -19.62
C ASP A 67 12.24 -4.67 -19.54
N ALA A 68 12.76 -4.27 -18.37
CA ALA A 68 14.20 -4.15 -18.15
C ALA A 68 14.92 -5.52 -18.22
N VAL A 69 14.31 -6.59 -17.68
CA VAL A 69 14.82 -7.96 -17.83
C VAL A 69 14.85 -8.39 -19.29
N ASP A 70 13.83 -8.05 -20.08
CA ASP A 70 13.78 -8.35 -21.51
C ASP A 70 14.86 -7.62 -22.30
N ALA A 71 15.09 -6.34 -21.97
CA ALA A 71 16.10 -5.50 -22.60
C ALA A 71 17.55 -5.86 -22.22
N ALA A 72 17.77 -6.56 -21.10
CA ALA A 72 19.10 -6.96 -20.67
C ALA A 72 19.80 -7.86 -21.70
N THR A 73 21.06 -7.56 -22.00
CA THR A 73 21.88 -8.25 -23.02
C THR A 73 22.84 -9.28 -22.44
N ASP A 74 22.91 -9.40 -21.12
CA ASP A 74 23.73 -10.37 -20.40
C ASP A 74 23.11 -10.70 -19.03
N GLN A 75 23.68 -11.71 -18.35
CA GLN A 75 23.23 -12.16 -17.04
C GLN A 75 23.29 -11.06 -15.96
N ALA A 76 24.33 -10.23 -15.96
CA ALA A 76 24.49 -9.18 -14.95
C ALA A 76 23.40 -8.10 -15.09
N GLY A 77 22.99 -7.80 -16.32
CA GLY A 77 21.86 -6.93 -16.61
C GLY A 77 20.53 -7.54 -16.14
N VAL A 78 20.32 -8.85 -16.34
CA VAL A 78 19.12 -9.55 -15.85
C VAL A 78 19.05 -9.49 -14.32
N ASP A 79 20.15 -9.78 -13.62
CA ASP A 79 20.21 -9.75 -12.16
C ASP A 79 19.98 -8.32 -11.63
N THR A 80 20.60 -7.32 -12.25
CA THR A 80 20.41 -5.91 -11.88
C THR A 80 18.97 -5.45 -12.08
N ALA A 81 18.33 -5.82 -13.20
CA ALA A 81 16.95 -5.47 -13.49
C ALA A 81 15.99 -6.14 -12.50
N LYS A 82 16.21 -7.41 -12.17
CA LYS A 82 15.46 -8.14 -11.14
C LYS A 82 15.57 -7.46 -9.78
N ASP A 83 16.79 -7.19 -9.33
CA ASP A 83 17.03 -6.64 -7.98
C ASP A 83 16.50 -5.20 -7.86
N SER A 84 16.68 -4.38 -8.89
CA SER A 84 16.11 -3.03 -8.93
C SER A 84 14.58 -3.08 -8.93
N GLY A 85 13.99 -3.94 -9.77
CA GLY A 85 12.54 -4.07 -9.88
C GLY A 85 11.87 -4.54 -8.58
N THR A 86 12.43 -5.57 -7.94
CA THR A 86 11.93 -6.06 -6.65
C THR A 86 12.09 -5.02 -5.53
N SER A 87 13.16 -4.21 -5.57
CA SER A 87 13.35 -3.08 -4.65
C SER A 87 12.30 -1.98 -4.84
N GLU A 88 12.01 -1.57 -6.08
CA GLU A 88 10.97 -0.56 -6.35
C GLU A 88 9.57 -1.06 -5.96
N ILE A 89 9.23 -2.32 -6.24
CA ILE A 89 7.99 -2.95 -5.77
C ILE A 89 7.89 -2.90 -4.24
N ALA A 90 8.98 -3.23 -3.54
CA ALA A 90 9.00 -3.24 -2.07
C ALA A 90 8.73 -1.84 -1.46
N LYS A 91 9.14 -0.76 -2.16
CA LYS A 91 8.93 0.63 -1.74
C LYS A 91 7.48 1.10 -1.85
N VAL A 92 6.62 0.44 -2.61
CA VAL A 92 5.22 0.85 -2.76
C VAL A 92 4.51 0.78 -1.41
N ASN A 93 4.31 1.89 -0.72
CA ASN A 93 3.67 1.90 0.58
C ASN A 93 2.61 3.01 0.61
N PRO A 94 1.32 2.70 0.39
CA PRO A 94 0.28 3.72 0.40
C PRO A 94 0.13 4.35 1.78
N GLU A 95 -0.24 5.62 1.81
CA GLU A 95 -0.61 6.33 3.02
C GLU A 95 -2.13 6.24 3.20
N ALA A 96 -2.60 5.99 4.42
CA ALA A 96 -4.02 6.04 4.73
C ALA A 96 -4.42 7.50 4.93
N ALA A 97 -5.38 7.98 4.14
CA ALA A 97 -5.85 9.37 4.19
C ALA A 97 -7.32 9.45 4.61
N ALA A 98 -8.16 8.56 4.10
CA ALA A 98 -9.62 8.64 4.29
C ALA A 98 -10.06 8.50 5.75
N LYS A 99 -9.72 7.38 6.42
CA LYS A 99 -10.12 7.13 7.81
C LYS A 99 -9.53 8.16 8.79
N PRO A 100 -8.23 8.53 8.73
CA PRO A 100 -7.68 9.56 9.61
C PRO A 100 -8.38 10.92 9.46
N ALA A 101 -8.64 11.36 8.22
CA ALA A 101 -9.31 12.63 7.97
C ALA A 101 -10.75 12.65 8.52
N ALA A 102 -11.50 11.56 8.35
CA ALA A 102 -12.84 11.42 8.91
C ALA A 102 -12.84 11.50 10.45
N LYS A 103 -11.90 10.82 11.11
CA LYS A 103 -11.76 10.87 12.57
C LYS A 103 -11.40 12.26 13.08
N GLU A 104 -10.54 12.99 12.38
CA GLU A 104 -10.21 14.39 12.72
C GLU A 104 -11.44 15.29 12.59
N ALA A 105 -12.24 15.12 11.54
CA ALA A 105 -13.49 15.86 11.36
C ALA A 105 -14.50 15.59 12.48
N ILE A 106 -14.65 14.33 12.92
CA ILE A 106 -15.48 13.93 14.05
C ILE A 106 -14.99 14.60 15.34
N ASP A 107 -13.69 14.56 15.61
CA ASP A 107 -13.10 15.19 16.79
C ASP A 107 -13.34 16.70 16.81
N LYS A 108 -13.17 17.35 15.66
CA LYS A 108 -13.46 18.78 15.53
C LYS A 108 -14.94 19.08 15.81
N ALA A 109 -15.86 18.33 15.20
CA ALA A 109 -17.29 18.53 15.39
C ALA A 109 -17.71 18.32 16.86
N ALA A 110 -17.16 17.29 17.52
CA ALA A 110 -17.40 17.03 18.93
C ALA A 110 -16.86 18.16 19.82
N ALA A 111 -15.66 18.67 19.55
CA ALA A 111 -15.08 19.80 20.27
C ALA A 111 -15.92 21.07 20.11
N ASP A 112 -16.31 21.41 18.89
CA ASP A 112 -17.15 22.58 18.59
C ASP A 112 -18.51 22.48 19.31
N LYS A 113 -19.13 21.29 19.31
CA LYS A 113 -20.41 21.06 20.00
C LYS A 113 -20.29 21.19 21.52
N LYS A 114 -19.23 20.64 22.12
CA LYS A 114 -18.96 20.76 23.56
C LYS A 114 -18.71 22.21 23.98
N ALA A 115 -17.99 22.98 23.16
CA ALA A 115 -17.80 24.41 23.40
C ALA A 115 -19.13 25.19 23.35
N ALA A 116 -20.02 24.85 22.41
CA ALA A 116 -21.35 25.45 22.34
C ALA A 116 -22.24 25.08 23.55
N ILE A 117 -22.14 23.84 24.06
CA ILE A 117 -22.81 23.42 25.30
C ILE A 117 -22.28 24.21 26.50
N ASP A 118 -20.97 24.39 26.59
CA ASP A 118 -20.35 25.17 27.66
C ASP A 118 -20.81 26.62 27.70
N ALA A 119 -20.91 27.25 26.52
CA ALA A 119 -21.34 28.62 26.38
C ALA A 119 -22.85 28.83 26.62
N ASN A 120 -23.65 27.76 26.74
CA ASN A 120 -25.09 27.87 26.95
C ASN A 120 -25.40 28.20 28.42
N ASN A 121 -25.90 29.40 28.70
CA ASN A 121 -26.21 29.87 30.06
C ASN A 121 -27.59 29.40 30.57
N ASP A 122 -28.40 28.78 29.72
CA ASP A 122 -29.72 28.26 30.10
C ASP A 122 -29.65 26.85 30.72
N LEU A 123 -28.48 26.19 30.63
CA LEU A 123 -28.24 24.85 31.18
C LEU A 123 -27.52 24.91 32.54
N THR A 124 -27.90 24.03 33.44
CA THR A 124 -27.11 23.77 34.67
C THR A 124 -25.80 23.05 34.34
N GLN A 125 -24.89 22.98 35.32
CA GLN A 125 -23.64 22.25 35.14
C GLN A 125 -23.91 20.75 34.90
N GLU A 126 -24.82 20.15 35.64
CA GLU A 126 -25.20 18.74 35.49
C GLU A 126 -25.77 18.46 34.10
N GLU A 127 -26.59 19.36 33.56
CA GLU A 127 -27.16 19.24 32.21
C GLU A 127 -26.07 19.37 31.13
N LYS A 128 -25.11 20.30 31.31
CA LYS A 128 -23.95 20.43 30.42
C LYS A 128 -23.11 19.17 30.41
N ASP A 129 -22.81 18.63 31.58
CA ASP A 129 -21.97 17.43 31.71
C ASP A 129 -22.65 16.21 31.06
N ALA A 130 -23.95 16.03 31.27
CA ALA A 130 -24.73 14.97 30.62
C ALA A 130 -24.76 15.14 29.08
N ALA A 131 -24.92 16.37 28.59
CA ALA A 131 -24.92 16.65 27.15
C ALA A 131 -23.54 16.39 26.52
N LYS A 132 -22.44 16.79 27.18
CA LYS A 132 -21.08 16.50 26.70
C LYS A 132 -20.77 15.01 26.69
N ALA A 133 -21.19 14.28 27.72
CA ALA A 133 -21.05 12.83 27.76
C ALA A 133 -21.80 12.16 26.58
N THR A 134 -22.97 12.69 26.21
CA THR A 134 -23.70 12.24 25.01
C THR A 134 -22.91 12.55 23.74
N VAL A 135 -22.31 13.73 23.61
CA VAL A 135 -21.45 14.08 22.46
C VAL A 135 -20.26 13.13 22.35
N ASP A 136 -19.58 12.83 23.46
CA ASP A 136 -18.45 11.90 23.46
C ASP A 136 -18.86 10.47 23.08
N ALA A 137 -20.04 10.02 23.52
CA ALA A 137 -20.58 8.72 23.16
C ALA A 137 -20.90 8.63 21.66
N GLU A 138 -21.55 9.65 21.08
CA GLU A 138 -21.87 9.66 19.65
C GLU A 138 -20.60 9.81 18.78
N ALA A 139 -19.63 10.63 19.20
CA ALA A 139 -18.35 10.74 18.52
C ALA A 139 -17.59 9.41 18.52
N SER A 140 -17.63 8.66 19.63
CA SER A 140 -17.02 7.32 19.71
C SER A 140 -17.69 6.34 18.74
N LYS A 141 -19.02 6.31 18.70
CA LYS A 141 -19.78 5.46 17.74
C LYS A 141 -19.45 5.79 16.28
N ALA A 142 -19.36 7.07 15.94
CA ALA A 142 -19.00 7.49 14.58
C ALA A 142 -17.58 7.02 14.21
N LYS A 143 -16.61 7.14 15.13
CA LYS A 143 -15.24 6.63 14.90
C LYS A 143 -15.20 5.12 14.73
N ASP A 144 -15.98 4.38 15.51
CA ASP A 144 -16.09 2.92 15.37
C ASP A 144 -16.68 2.55 13.99
N ALA A 145 -17.63 3.33 13.49
CA ALA A 145 -18.18 3.16 12.14
C ALA A 145 -17.14 3.45 11.04
N VAL A 146 -16.33 4.51 11.19
CA VAL A 146 -15.19 4.80 10.29
C VAL A 146 -14.18 3.65 10.30
N ASP A 147 -13.88 3.07 11.46
CA ASP A 147 -12.96 1.94 11.57
C ASP A 147 -13.49 0.69 10.86
N ALA A 148 -14.78 0.42 10.98
CA ALA A 148 -15.45 -0.70 10.33
C ALA A 148 -15.64 -0.53 8.81
N ALA A 149 -15.56 0.71 8.29
CA ALA A 149 -15.72 0.99 6.87
C ALA A 149 -14.60 0.32 6.04
N THR A 150 -14.99 -0.28 4.92
CA THR A 150 -14.07 -0.97 4.00
C THR A 150 -13.73 -0.16 2.75
N ASP A 151 -14.57 0.82 2.40
CA ASP A 151 -14.46 1.66 1.21
C ASP A 151 -14.69 3.14 1.55
N GLN A 152 -14.45 4.01 0.58
CA GLN A 152 -14.64 5.44 0.75
C GLN A 152 -16.10 5.79 1.09
N ALA A 153 -17.06 5.13 0.46
CA ALA A 153 -18.48 5.39 0.69
C ALA A 153 -18.90 5.09 2.13
N GLY A 154 -18.36 4.02 2.73
CA GLY A 154 -18.58 3.69 4.13
C GLY A 154 -17.93 4.71 5.08
N VAL A 155 -16.75 5.23 4.74
CA VAL A 155 -16.10 6.29 5.51
C VAL A 155 -16.93 7.59 5.46
N ASP A 156 -17.43 7.95 4.28
CA ASP A 156 -18.24 9.17 4.09
C ASP A 156 -19.62 9.10 4.77
N ALA A 157 -20.13 7.90 5.02
CA ALA A 157 -21.43 7.66 5.65
C ALA A 157 -21.38 7.57 7.18
N ALA A 158 -20.19 7.46 7.78
CA ALA A 158 -19.96 7.32 9.21
C ALA A 158 -20.01 8.67 9.96
#